data_AF-A0A2V6RY07-F1
#
_entry.id   AF-A0A2V6RY07-F1
#
_cell.length_a   1.000
_cell.length_b   1.000
_cell.length_c   1.000
_cell.angle_alpha   90.00
_cell.angle_beta   90.00
_cell.angle_gamma   90.00
#
_symmetry.space_group_name_H-M   'P 1'
#
loop_
_entity.id
_entity.type
_entity.pdbx_description
1 polymer ?
#
loop_
_entity_poly.entity_id
_entity_poly.type
_entity_poly.pdbx_seq_one_letter_code
_entity_poly.pdbx_strand_id
1 'polypeptide(L)' 'MMRAFVVVGLTALLTLPVGAAAQGSLNVYCSVQAEWCQGIATEFQRQTGIKVAISQKGSGETLAQVTAEAANPRGDVWFG' A
#
# COMPACT_ATOMS: atom_id res chain seq x y z
N MET A 1 -54.16 27.85 -6.45
CA MET A 1 -54.15 26.51 -5.82
C MET A 1 -53.94 25.45 -6.88
N MET A 2 -52.69 25.13 -7.21
CA MET A 2 -52.26 23.87 -7.85
C MET A 2 -50.73 23.84 -7.71
N ARG A 3 -50.21 23.05 -6.76
CA ARG A 3 -48.78 22.94 -6.53
C ARG A 3 -48.21 22.01 -7.60
N ALA A 4 -47.51 22.57 -8.57
CA ALA A 4 -46.70 21.82 -9.52
C ALA A 4 -45.54 21.15 -8.76
N PHE A 5 -45.73 19.89 -8.37
CA PHE A 5 -44.64 19.07 -7.85
C PHE A 5 -43.98 18.33 -9.01
N VAL A 6 -42.77 18.80 -9.28
CA VAL A 6 -41.80 18.39 -10.29
C VAL A 6 -41.62 16.86 -10.32
N VAL A 7 -41.70 16.31 -11.52
CA VAL A 7 -41.26 14.95 -11.87
C VAL A 7 -39.75 14.85 -11.69
N VAL A 8 -39.28 14.08 -10.70
CA VAL A 8 -37.89 13.60 -10.57
C VAL A 8 -38.02 12.16 -10.07
N GLY A 9 -37.94 11.14 -10.91
CA GLY A 9 -36.68 10.67 -11.49
C GLY A 9 -36.25 9.42 -10.72
N LEU A 10 -36.99 8.32 -10.86
CA LEU A 10 -36.68 7.02 -10.25
C LEU A 10 -35.57 6.32 -11.05
N THR A 11 -34.36 6.86 -11.02
CA THR A 11 -33.15 6.19 -11.48
C THR A 11 -32.32 5.82 -10.26
N ALA A 12 -32.68 4.70 -9.64
CA ALA A 12 -31.80 4.01 -8.71
C ALA A 12 -30.66 3.40 -9.53
N LEU A 13 -29.57 4.16 -9.73
CA LEU A 13 -28.32 3.61 -10.24
C LEU A 13 -27.78 2.62 -9.19
N LEU A 14 -27.78 1.35 -9.57
CA LEU A 14 -27.03 0.29 -8.91
C LEU A 14 -25.54 0.66 -8.88
N THR A 15 -25.08 1.23 -7.77
CA THR A 15 -23.65 1.35 -7.48
C THR A 15 -23.12 -0.03 -7.13
N LEU A 16 -22.82 -0.85 -8.15
CA LEU A 16 -22.01 -2.03 -7.96
C LEU A 16 -20.63 -1.58 -7.45
N PRO A 17 -20.09 -2.20 -6.39
CA PRO A 17 -18.74 -1.91 -5.95
C PRO A 17 -17.82 -2.38 -7.08
N VAL A 18 -17.35 -1.43 -7.90
CA VAL A 18 -16.18 -1.65 -8.74
C VAL A 18 -15.06 -1.97 -7.76
N GLY A 19 -14.63 -3.23 -7.74
CA GLY A 19 -13.55 -3.68 -6.87
C GLY A 19 -12.36 -2.74 -7.06
N ALA A 20 -11.96 -2.05 -5.99
CA ALA A 20 -10.75 -1.25 -6.00
C ALA A 20 -9.59 -2.23 -6.25
N ALA A 21 -9.09 -2.25 -7.48
CA ALA A 21 -7.83 -2.90 -7.79
C ALA A 21 -6.74 -2.05 -7.14
N ALA A 22 -6.43 -2.35 -5.88
CA ALA A 22 -5.25 -1.79 -5.25
C ALA A 22 -4.05 -2.32 -6.04
N GLN A 23 -3.38 -1.46 -6.81
CA GLN A 23 -1.98 -1.70 -7.13
C GLN A 23 -1.23 -1.72 -5.80
N GLY A 24 -1.10 -2.91 -5.20
CA GLY A 24 -0.43 -3.08 -3.92
C GLY A 24 0.97 -2.48 -4.00
N SER A 25 1.35 -1.74 -2.96
CA SER A 25 2.73 -1.37 -2.71
C SER A 25 3.26 -2.22 -1.56
N LEU A 26 4.51 -2.64 -1.66
CA LEU A 26 5.23 -3.36 -0.64
C LEU A 26 6.22 -2.42 0.07
N ASN A 27 6.05 -2.22 1.37
CA ASN A 27 6.96 -1.49 2.23
C ASN A 27 7.95 -2.46 2.87
N VAL A 28 9.24 -2.26 2.59
CA VAL A 28 10.30 -3.18 2.98
C VAL A 28 11.27 -2.47 3.91
N TYR A 29 11.46 -3.04 5.10
CA TYR A 29 12.64 -2.74 5.92
C TYR A 29 13.81 -3.54 5.40
N CYS A 30 14.91 -2.86 5.05
CA CYS A 30 16.11 -3.50 4.54
C CYS A 30 17.31 -3.22 5.44
N SER A 31 18.02 -4.27 5.88
CA SER A 31 19.20 -4.14 6.73
C SER A 31 20.49 -4.73 6.16
N VAL A 32 20.48 -5.09 4.88
CA VAL A 32 21.69 -5.47 4.12
C VAL A 32 22.33 -4.26 3.43
N GLN A 33 23.39 -4.47 2.65
CA GLN A 33 24.04 -3.39 1.90
C GLN A 33 23.06 -2.74 0.89
N ALA A 34 23.23 -1.44 0.66
CA ALA A 34 22.28 -0.64 -0.10
C ALA A 34 22.04 -1.18 -1.52
N GLU A 35 23.10 -1.68 -2.15
CA GLU A 35 23.06 -2.27 -3.49
C GLU A 35 22.12 -3.49 -3.55
N TRP A 36 22.13 -4.33 -2.52
CA TRP A 36 21.22 -5.47 -2.41
C TRP A 36 19.78 -5.02 -2.16
N CYS A 37 19.56 -4.04 -1.28
CA CYS A 37 18.23 -3.48 -1.05
C CYS A 37 17.59 -2.93 -2.33
N GLN A 38 18.37 -2.19 -3.13
CA GLN A 38 17.92 -1.61 -4.40
C GLN A 38 17.74 -2.69 -5.48
N GLY A 39 18.65 -3.67 -5.52
CA GLY A 39 18.60 -4.79 -6.45
C GLY A 39 17.32 -5.61 -6.31
N ILE A 40 17.00 -6.02 -5.07
CA ILE A 40 15.78 -6.81 -4.83
C ILE A 40 14.51 -6.03 -5.16
N ALA A 41 14.46 -4.73 -4.81
CA ALA A 41 13.31 -3.89 -5.08
C ALA A 41 13.10 -3.74 -6.60
N THR A 42 14.18 -3.49 -7.34
CA THR A 42 14.14 -3.36 -8.79
C THR A 42 13.63 -4.64 -9.44
N GLU A 43 14.21 -5.78 -9.09
CA GLU A 43 13.89 -7.06 -9.72
C GLU A 43 12.48 -7.54 -9.34
N PHE A 44 12.08 -7.39 -8.08
CA PHE A 44 10.72 -7.73 -7.65
C PHE A 44 9.67 -6.87 -8.35
N GLN A 45 9.88 -5.55 -8.43
CA GLN A 45 9.00 -4.65 -9.18
C GLN A 45 8.92 -5.06 -10.66
N ARG A 46 10.04 -5.46 -11.27
CA ARG A 46 10.09 -5.89 -12.68
C ARG A 46 9.29 -7.17 -12.91
N GLN A 47 9.40 -8.15 -12.02
CA GLN A 47 8.73 -9.45 -12.16
C GLN A 47 7.23 -9.38 -11.85
N THR A 48 6.83 -8.56 -10.87
CA THR A 48 5.47 -8.59 -10.31
C THR A 48 4.62 -7.38 -10.68
N GLY A 49 5.24 -6.25 -11.04
CA GLY A 49 4.56 -4.97 -11.20
C GLY A 49 4.15 -4.28 -9.89
N ILE A 50 4.36 -4.91 -8.73
CA ILE A 50 4.08 -4.35 -7.39
C ILE A 50 5.13 -3.29 -7.08
N LYS A 51 4.72 -2.09 -6.64
CA LYS A 51 5.66 -1.02 -6.25
C LYS A 51 6.33 -1.36 -4.93
N VAL A 52 7.62 -1.09 -4.78
CA VAL A 52 8.39 -1.36 -3.57
C VAL A 52 8.94 -0.06 -3.00
N ALA A 53 8.63 0.21 -1.73
CA ALA A 53 9.23 1.29 -0.96
C ALA A 53 10.22 0.68 0.04
N ILE A 54 11.47 1.13 0.01
CA ILE A 54 12.54 0.62 0.88
C ILE A 54 12.85 1.65 1.96
N SER A 55 12.89 1.22 3.22
CA SER A 55 13.57 1.95 4.30
C SER A 55 14.79 1.17 4.74
N GLN A 56 15.97 1.71 4.46
CA GLN A 56 17.25 1.07 4.76
C GLN A 56 17.82 1.58 6.08
N LYS A 57 18.13 0.67 7.01
CA LYS A 57 18.74 0.94 8.32
C LYS A 57 19.55 -0.28 8.78
N GLY A 58 20.44 -0.13 9.76
CA GLY A 58 21.09 -1.30 10.35
C GLY A 58 20.09 -2.24 11.03
N SER A 59 20.44 -3.52 11.23
CA SER A 59 19.53 -4.52 11.80
C SER A 59 19.07 -4.16 13.22
N GLY A 60 19.95 -3.56 14.04
CA GLY A 60 19.60 -3.10 15.39
C GLY A 60 18.60 -1.94 15.38
N GLU A 61 18.78 -0.97 14.48
CA GLU A 61 17.85 0.13 14.30
C GLU A 61 16.51 -0.33 13.72
N THR A 62 16.54 -1.30 12.80
CA THR A 62 15.34 -1.91 12.22
C THR A 62 14.54 -2.65 13.29
N LEU A 63 15.20 -3.45 14.14
CA LEU A 63 14.55 -4.14 15.26
C LEU A 63 13.94 -3.14 16.25
N ALA A 64 14.67 -2.07 16.57
CA ALA A 64 14.15 -1.01 17.43
C ALA A 64 12.91 -0.35 16.82
N GLN A 65 12.92 -0.05 15.52
CA GLN A 65 11.76 0.51 14.82
C GLN A 65 10.57 -0.45 14.79
N VAL A 66 10.76 -1.72 14.41
CA VAL A 66 9.70 -2.73 14.38
C VAL A 66 9.06 -2.89 15.78
N THR A 67 9.88 -2.87 16.83
CA THR A 67 9.41 -2.93 18.21
C THR A 67 8.58 -1.69 18.56
N ALA A 68 9.04 -0.49 18.19
CA ALA A 68 8.33 0.76 18.44
C ALA A 68 7.01 0.88 17.65
N GLU A 69 6.92 0.26 16.48
CA GLU A 69 5.75 0.28 15.60
C GLU A 69 4.82 -0.92 15.79
N ALA A 70 5.03 -1.79 16.80
CA ALA A 70 4.30 -3.05 16.95
C ALA A 70 2.76 -2.91 16.98
N ALA A 71 2.24 -1.80 17.54
CA ALA A 71 0.81 -1.52 17.58
C ALA A 71 0.25 -0.93 16.27
N ASN A 72 1.12 -0.42 15.39
CA ASN A 72 0.75 0.15 14.09
C ASN A 72 1.92 0.00 13.08
N PRO A 73 2.12 -1.20 12.51
CA PRO A 73 3.26 -1.48 11.65
C PRO A 73 3.26 -0.64 10.37
N ARG A 74 4.43 -0.12 9.97
CA ARG A 74 4.57 0.63 8.71
C ARG A 74 5.29 -0.15 7.59
N GLY A 75 5.92 -1.27 7.93
CA GLY A 75 6.58 -2.17 6.98
C GLY A 75 5.85 -3.50 6.89
N ASP A 76 5.87 -4.10 5.69
CA ASP A 76 5.22 -5.39 5.41
C ASP A 76 6.20 -6.56 5.62
N VAL A 77 7.47 -6.35 5.27
CA VAL A 77 8.52 -7.37 5.38
C VAL A 77 9.84 -6.75 5.84
N TRP A 78 10.66 -7.56 6.51
CA TRP A 78 12.05 -7.23 6.85
C TRP A 78 13.00 -8.15 6.08
N PHE A 79 13.83 -7.56 5.22
CA PHE A 79 14.92 -8.21 4.49
C PHE A 79 16.25 -7.83 5.13
N GLY A 80 16.95 -8.79 5.73
CA GLY A 80 18.15 -8.55 6.53
C GLY A 80 19.24 -9.58 6.32
#